data_AF-B4I9A6-F1
#
_entry.id   AF-B4I9A6-F1
#
_cell.length_a   1.000
_cell.length_b   1.000
_cell.length_c   1.000
_cell.angle_alpha   90.00
_cell.angle_beta   90.00
_cell.angle_gamma   90.00
#
_symmetry.space_group_name_H-M   'P 1'
#
loop_
_entity.id
_entity.type
_entity.pdbx_description
1 polymer ?
#
loop_
_entity_poly.entity_id
_entity_poly.type
_entity_poly.pdbx_seq_one_letter_code
_entity_poly.pdbx_strand_id
1 'polypeptide(L)'
;MSTRGGFIRLTILVTAALLAVFVLLSALQRTDHLKPTPLGQYGVSVETGLAAKVTPPPIRHLEEPIKEVLVRQLEQELPEVDYGFWYHWAKPMGYKINKTCALYPDPLDLQLHNIYWQTFVNSNVTFRLYAAYLDKRKGLKLPTVRILATANQIGNEFPPTHCQMWFENYRQPIFVPVAEFLSVWVKAWGNKPNLNYPHLLSCPVPSELPPPAVNSFPKTVSLVAQHCEKAGNSLRVNMNRKQSVPVVIPSSQNPKTQNATIQSQNEAPLNFGVCLKGFDFPYVDLSERLIEWFELQRILGASRIYAYMYDVHPAVQRVLDYYQRTGYLELRPLTLANGMPRLRHYQHMLLQHRKLEKRLNELIPYNDCFYRNLYRHDYLVNVDVDEVIMPLGDNRNWHQLVQKAHALEVEKGGKCAGRFPALCFINSYFTKEPTEFSNHEEQAIAGELYVLQHTQRIRNYSMPGRATKCFHNARLSLTLHNHFTLKWLPGGCKPRTLNTSFAQMQHYREPDDKYNLTNLTDDRSVWKFASELRAAVEYVWLHLDDVLAQISDPEEQQQQLEESLDQEGDDMDREQQPLQPLVLLPPKPLS
;
A
#
# COMPACT_ATOMS: atom_id res chain seq x y z
N MET A 1 7.93 -84.62 -28.51
CA MET A 1 9.08 -83.71 -28.23
C MET A 1 8.60 -82.41 -27.59
N SER A 2 8.69 -82.30 -26.27
CA SER A 2 7.65 -82.83 -25.38
C SER A 2 7.66 -81.97 -24.11
N THR A 3 6.54 -81.29 -23.86
CA THR A 3 5.96 -80.97 -22.54
C THR A 3 6.78 -80.25 -21.46
N ARG A 4 8.02 -79.78 -21.68
CA ARG A 4 8.80 -79.04 -20.65
C ARG A 4 8.69 -77.51 -20.70
N GLY A 5 8.48 -76.89 -21.86
CA GLY A 5 8.44 -75.41 -21.98
C GLY A 5 7.11 -74.76 -21.57
N GLY A 6 5.98 -75.43 -21.83
CA GLY A 6 4.65 -74.96 -21.45
C GLY A 6 4.40 -75.03 -19.94
N PHE A 7 4.93 -76.08 -19.29
CA PHE A 7 4.88 -76.22 -17.84
C PHE A 7 5.61 -75.06 -17.15
N ILE A 8 6.82 -74.71 -17.59
CA ILE A 8 7.59 -73.62 -16.98
C ILE A 8 6.88 -72.26 -17.09
N ARG A 9 6.27 -71.94 -18.25
CA ARG A 9 5.50 -70.69 -18.40
C ARG A 9 4.24 -70.65 -17.55
N LEU A 10 3.53 -71.78 -17.42
CA LEU A 10 2.37 -71.87 -16.55
C LEU A 10 2.77 -71.75 -15.07
N THR A 11 3.88 -72.38 -14.67
CA THR A 11 4.39 -72.28 -13.30
C THR A 11 4.79 -70.84 -12.96
N ILE A 12 5.43 -70.10 -13.89
CA ILE A 12 5.80 -68.69 -13.69
C ILE A 12 4.58 -67.77 -13.58
N LEU A 13 3.54 -68.01 -14.40
CA LEU A 13 2.31 -67.23 -14.32
C LEU A 13 1.52 -67.50 -13.03
N VAL A 14 1.47 -68.76 -12.60
CA VAL A 14 0.81 -69.16 -11.36
C VAL A 14 1.57 -68.62 -10.14
N THR A 15 2.91 -68.66 -10.14
CA THR A 15 3.70 -68.06 -9.04
C THR A 15 3.60 -66.54 -9.02
N ALA A 16 3.58 -65.86 -10.17
CA ALA A 16 3.38 -64.41 -10.23
C ALA A 16 1.97 -64.00 -9.74
N ALA A 17 0.93 -64.76 -10.10
CA ALA A 17 -0.43 -64.52 -9.62
C ALA A 17 -0.55 -64.78 -8.10
N LEU A 18 0.06 -65.85 -7.59
CA LEU A 18 0.09 -66.13 -6.15
C LEU A 18 0.87 -65.05 -5.38
N LEU A 19 1.96 -64.53 -5.95
CA LEU A 19 2.75 -63.47 -5.33
C LEU A 19 1.98 -62.13 -5.31
N ALA A 20 1.23 -61.81 -6.38
CA ALA A 20 0.34 -60.65 -6.42
C ALA A 20 -0.79 -60.77 -5.39
N VAL A 21 -1.39 -61.96 -5.24
CA VAL A 21 -2.41 -62.23 -4.22
C VAL A 21 -1.81 -62.14 -2.82
N PHE A 22 -0.59 -62.64 -2.59
CA PHE A 22 0.10 -62.51 -1.31
C PHE A 22 0.43 -61.05 -0.98
N VAL A 23 0.84 -60.24 -1.94
CA VAL A 23 1.08 -58.80 -1.75
C VAL A 23 -0.22 -58.06 -1.43
N LEU A 24 -1.33 -58.40 -2.10
CA LEU A 24 -2.66 -57.86 -1.81
C LEU A 24 -3.16 -58.28 -0.42
N LEU A 25 -3.00 -59.54 -0.03
CA LEU A 25 -3.35 -60.03 1.30
C LEU A 25 -2.45 -59.42 2.39
N SER A 26 -1.17 -59.17 2.10
CA SER A 26 -0.26 -58.48 3.01
C SER A 26 -0.61 -57.00 3.18
N ALA A 27 -1.08 -56.34 2.11
CA ALA A 27 -1.57 -54.97 2.15
C ALA A 27 -2.93 -54.86 2.88
N LEU A 28 -3.80 -55.87 2.73
CA LEU A 28 -5.05 -56.00 3.47
C LEU A 28 -4.81 -56.31 4.97
N GLN A 29 -3.84 -57.17 5.31
CA GLN A 29 -3.43 -57.38 6.70
C GLN A 29 -2.74 -56.16 7.32
N ARG A 30 -2.03 -55.33 6.53
CA ARG A 30 -1.48 -54.06 7.01
C ARG A 30 -2.54 -52.99 7.26
N THR A 31 -3.68 -53.06 6.59
CA THR A 31 -4.80 -52.14 6.85
C THR A 31 -5.62 -52.55 8.07
N ASP A 32 -5.62 -53.84 8.44
CA ASP A 32 -6.22 -54.32 9.70
C ASP A 32 -5.37 -54.03 10.97
N HIS A 33 -4.08 -53.70 10.81
CA HIS A 33 -3.20 -53.29 11.92
C HIS A 33 -3.14 -51.77 12.18
N LEU A 34 -3.97 -50.98 11.50
CA LEU A 34 -4.24 -49.59 11.85
C LEU A 34 -5.60 -49.47 12.56
N LYS A 35 -5.80 -50.29 13.61
CA LYS A 35 -6.77 -49.96 14.66
C LYS A 35 -6.06 -49.11 15.72
N PRO A 36 -6.58 -47.92 16.06
CA PRO A 36 -6.03 -47.15 17.16
C PRO A 36 -6.19 -47.93 18.47
N THR A 37 -5.08 -48.20 19.14
CA THR A 37 -5.06 -48.71 20.52
C THR A 37 -5.71 -47.67 21.42
N PRO A 38 -6.67 -48.03 22.30
CA PRO A 38 -7.24 -47.09 23.24
C PRO A 38 -6.19 -46.74 24.31
N LEU A 39 -5.92 -45.45 24.46
CA LEU A 39 -5.19 -44.90 25.61
C LEU A 39 -6.05 -45.10 26.86
N GLY A 40 -5.64 -46.04 27.71
CA GLY A 40 -6.25 -46.21 29.03
C GLY A 40 -5.69 -47.41 29.78
N GLN A 41 -4.59 -47.21 30.52
CA GLN A 41 -4.34 -47.74 31.87
C GLN A 41 -2.87 -47.56 32.27
N TYR A 42 -2.54 -46.36 32.76
CA TYR A 42 -1.67 -46.24 33.94
C TYR A 42 -2.56 -45.66 35.04
N GLY A 43 -2.96 -46.50 35.99
CA GLY A 43 -3.77 -46.08 37.12
C GLY A 43 -2.90 -45.43 38.18
N VAL A 44 -3.23 -44.19 38.55
CA VAL A 44 -3.02 -43.65 39.90
C VAL A 44 -4.24 -42.80 40.26
N SER A 45 -4.88 -43.19 41.37
CA SER A 45 -5.90 -42.52 42.20
C SER A 45 -7.10 -41.82 41.53
N VAL A 46 -8.26 -42.44 41.75
CA VAL A 46 -9.60 -41.85 41.65
C VAL A 46 -9.74 -40.73 42.68
N GLU A 47 -9.93 -39.50 42.22
CA GLU A 47 -10.80 -38.53 42.87
C GLU A 47 -11.91 -38.11 41.90
N THR A 48 -13.11 -38.09 42.45
CA THR A 48 -14.40 -38.04 41.78
C THR A 48 -14.65 -36.75 41.01
N GLY A 49 -14.83 -36.84 39.69
CA GLY A 49 -15.44 -35.81 38.85
C GLY A 49 -15.94 -36.45 37.56
N LEU A 50 -17.22 -36.24 37.21
CA LEU A 50 -17.92 -36.90 36.12
C LEU A 50 -17.10 -36.92 34.81
N ALA A 51 -16.95 -38.11 34.22
CA ALA A 51 -16.44 -38.28 32.88
C ALA A 51 -17.41 -37.63 31.87
N ALA A 52 -17.15 -36.38 31.52
CA ALA A 52 -17.81 -35.73 30.41
C ALA A 52 -17.47 -36.50 29.13
N LYS A 53 -18.46 -37.11 28.50
CA LYS A 53 -18.35 -37.57 27.10
C LYS A 53 -17.87 -36.38 26.28
N VAL A 54 -16.64 -36.43 25.78
CA VAL A 54 -16.16 -35.47 24.78
C VAL A 54 -16.87 -35.81 23.47
N THR A 55 -18.12 -35.37 23.34
CA THR A 55 -18.80 -35.30 22.05
C THR A 55 -18.09 -34.25 21.21
N PRO A 56 -17.83 -34.51 19.91
CA PRO A 56 -17.36 -33.45 19.03
C PRO A 56 -18.32 -32.27 19.13
N PRO A 57 -17.82 -31.02 19.12
CA PRO A 57 -18.68 -29.86 19.20
C PRO A 57 -19.75 -29.97 18.11
N PRO A 58 -21.02 -29.65 18.43
CA PRO A 58 -22.10 -29.75 17.45
C PRO A 58 -21.71 -28.96 16.20
N ILE A 59 -22.04 -29.50 15.03
CA ILE A 59 -21.85 -28.81 13.75
C ILE A 59 -22.56 -27.46 13.87
N ARG A 60 -21.78 -26.39 14.02
CA ARG A 60 -22.29 -25.03 13.98
C ARG A 60 -22.56 -24.72 12.50
N HIS A 61 -23.83 -24.76 12.12
CA HIS A 61 -24.26 -24.17 10.87
C HIS A 61 -24.11 -22.65 11.01
N LEU A 62 -23.08 -22.10 10.37
CA LEU A 62 -22.97 -20.66 10.22
C LEU A 62 -24.07 -20.23 9.24
N GLU A 63 -24.90 -19.29 9.66
CA GLU A 63 -25.87 -18.66 8.77
C GLU A 63 -25.12 -17.76 7.78
N GLU A 64 -25.52 -17.79 6.50
CA GLU A 64 -24.95 -16.89 5.51
C GLU A 64 -25.17 -15.44 5.97
N PRO A 65 -24.17 -14.54 5.86
CA PRO A 65 -24.31 -13.18 6.37
C PRO A 65 -25.53 -12.49 5.74
N ILE A 66 -26.20 -11.63 6.53
CA ILE A 66 -27.25 -10.74 6.01
C ILE A 66 -26.69 -9.98 4.82
N LYS A 67 -27.54 -9.74 3.80
CA LYS A 67 -27.18 -9.11 2.53
C LYS A 67 -26.20 -7.92 2.62
N GLU A 68 -26.40 -7.01 3.57
CA GLU A 68 -25.51 -5.84 3.78
C GLU A 68 -24.15 -6.21 4.37
N VAL A 69 -24.13 -7.11 5.36
CA VAL A 69 -22.89 -7.60 5.96
C VAL A 69 -22.06 -8.34 4.91
N LEU A 70 -22.71 -9.13 4.06
CA LEU A 70 -22.05 -9.82 2.95
C LEU A 70 -21.46 -8.83 1.94
N VAL A 71 -22.17 -7.77 1.57
CA VAL A 71 -21.65 -6.72 0.67
C VAL A 71 -20.39 -6.10 1.26
N ARG A 72 -20.42 -5.72 2.55
CA ARG A 72 -19.24 -5.15 3.24
C ARG A 72 -18.07 -6.13 3.29
N GLN A 73 -18.33 -7.40 3.57
CA GLN A 73 -17.30 -8.43 3.58
C GLN A 73 -16.67 -8.59 2.18
N LEU A 74 -17.48 -8.62 1.12
CA LEU A 74 -17.00 -8.70 -0.26
C LEU A 74 -16.15 -7.48 -0.65
N GLU A 75 -16.49 -6.28 -0.17
CA GLU A 75 -15.65 -5.09 -0.38
C GLU A 75 -14.33 -5.14 0.37
N GLN A 76 -14.25 -5.82 1.52
CA GLN A 76 -12.98 -6.05 2.21
C GLN A 76 -12.13 -7.10 1.49
N GLU A 77 -12.75 -8.15 0.97
CA GLU A 77 -12.08 -9.22 0.25
C GLU A 77 -11.62 -8.79 -1.15
N LEU A 78 -12.41 -7.97 -1.86
CA LEU A 78 -12.17 -7.46 -3.21
C LEU A 78 -12.25 -5.93 -3.25
N PRO A 79 -11.28 -5.21 -2.65
CA PRO A 79 -11.39 -3.76 -2.41
C PRO A 79 -11.40 -2.90 -3.67
N GLU A 80 -10.99 -3.45 -4.81
CA GLU A 80 -10.98 -2.74 -6.10
C GLU A 80 -12.24 -3.03 -6.92
N VAL A 81 -13.18 -3.84 -6.40
CA VAL A 81 -14.50 -4.09 -6.98
C VAL A 81 -15.55 -3.39 -6.12
N ASP A 82 -16.35 -2.52 -6.73
CA ASP A 82 -17.40 -1.79 -6.02
C ASP A 82 -18.68 -2.62 -5.91
N TYR A 83 -18.68 -3.59 -4.98
CA TYR A 83 -19.83 -4.47 -4.75
C TYR A 83 -21.06 -3.70 -4.27
N GLY A 84 -20.90 -2.72 -3.39
CA GLY A 84 -21.97 -1.83 -2.95
C GLY A 84 -22.61 -1.08 -4.11
N PHE A 85 -21.80 -0.47 -4.99
CA PHE A 85 -22.34 0.21 -6.17
C PHE A 85 -23.17 -0.74 -7.06
N TRP A 86 -22.65 -1.94 -7.32
CA TRP A 86 -23.39 -2.93 -8.09
C TRP A 86 -24.69 -3.36 -7.41
N TYR A 87 -24.63 -3.61 -6.10
CA TYR A 87 -25.71 -4.17 -5.32
C TYR A 87 -26.89 -3.19 -5.17
N HIS A 88 -26.63 -1.95 -4.77
CA HIS A 88 -27.70 -0.98 -4.50
C HIS A 88 -28.16 -0.21 -5.74
N TRP A 89 -27.31 -0.06 -6.76
CA TRP A 89 -27.64 0.72 -7.96
C TRP A 89 -27.63 -0.11 -9.24
N ALA A 90 -26.50 -0.69 -9.62
CA ALA A 90 -26.33 -1.20 -10.98
C ALA A 90 -27.27 -2.35 -11.33
N LYS A 91 -27.38 -3.34 -10.44
CA LYS A 91 -28.22 -4.54 -10.59
C LYS A 91 -29.72 -4.22 -10.52
N PRO A 92 -30.27 -3.59 -9.46
CA PRO A 92 -31.71 -3.38 -9.34
C PRO A 92 -32.27 -2.43 -10.41
N MET A 93 -31.49 -1.44 -10.84
CA MET A 93 -31.95 -0.46 -11.83
C MET A 93 -31.62 -0.86 -13.28
N GLY A 94 -30.89 -1.97 -13.48
CA GLY A 94 -30.57 -2.54 -14.78
C GLY A 94 -29.71 -1.63 -15.65
N TYR A 95 -28.54 -1.21 -15.14
CA TYR A 95 -27.61 -0.30 -15.81
C TYR A 95 -27.12 -0.88 -17.15
N LYS A 96 -27.40 -0.16 -18.24
CA LYS A 96 -27.07 -0.49 -19.63
C LYS A 96 -27.51 0.64 -20.57
N ILE A 97 -26.98 0.66 -21.80
CA ILE A 97 -27.57 1.47 -22.87
C ILE A 97 -28.84 0.80 -23.39
N ASN A 98 -28.73 -0.47 -23.77
CA ASN A 98 -29.87 -1.28 -24.20
C ASN A 98 -29.60 -2.77 -23.91
N LYS A 99 -30.42 -3.69 -24.42
CA LYS A 99 -30.30 -5.13 -24.13
C LYS A 99 -29.01 -5.78 -24.66
N THR A 100 -28.33 -5.18 -25.64
CA THR A 100 -27.14 -5.74 -26.29
C THR A 100 -25.91 -4.83 -26.20
N CYS A 101 -26.06 -3.59 -25.74
CA CYS A 101 -25.02 -2.58 -25.69
C CYS A 101 -24.73 -2.17 -24.25
N ALA A 102 -23.45 -2.27 -23.87
CA ALA A 102 -22.85 -1.73 -22.66
C ALA A 102 -23.59 -2.14 -21.38
N LEU A 103 -23.88 -3.43 -21.23
CA LEU A 103 -24.45 -3.96 -20.00
C LEU A 103 -23.43 -3.79 -18.87
N TYR A 104 -23.88 -3.36 -17.70
CA TYR A 104 -23.03 -3.33 -16.51
C TYR A 104 -22.51 -4.74 -16.21
N PRO A 105 -21.20 -4.94 -15.98
CA PRO A 105 -20.66 -6.26 -15.68
C PRO A 105 -21.13 -6.75 -14.31
N ASP A 106 -21.58 -8.00 -14.24
CA ASP A 106 -21.81 -8.65 -12.95
C ASP A 106 -20.43 -8.89 -12.28
N PRO A 107 -20.23 -8.52 -10.99
CA PRO A 107 -18.99 -8.78 -10.26
C PRO A 107 -18.54 -10.24 -10.33
N LEU A 108 -19.48 -11.18 -10.44
CA LEU A 108 -19.19 -12.62 -10.57
C LEU A 108 -18.64 -13.02 -11.95
N ASP A 109 -18.86 -12.19 -12.97
CA ASP A 109 -18.37 -12.39 -14.34
C ASP A 109 -17.04 -11.66 -14.61
N LEU A 110 -16.49 -10.95 -13.62
CA LEU A 110 -15.26 -10.18 -13.80
C LEU A 110 -14.06 -11.11 -14.02
N GLN A 111 -13.18 -10.71 -14.94
CA GLN A 111 -11.93 -11.40 -15.22
C GLN A 111 -10.87 -11.07 -14.16
N LEU A 112 -11.10 -11.52 -12.94
CA LEU A 112 -10.15 -11.38 -11.85
C LEU A 112 -8.90 -12.22 -12.15
N HIS A 113 -7.74 -11.57 -12.16
CA HIS A 113 -6.44 -12.22 -12.28
C HIS A 113 -5.96 -12.74 -10.93
N ASN A 114 -6.20 -11.96 -9.89
CA ASN A 114 -6.12 -12.35 -8.48
C ASN A 114 -6.95 -11.34 -7.66
N ILE A 115 -6.84 -11.40 -6.33
CA ILE A 115 -7.58 -10.56 -5.37
C ILE A 115 -7.57 -9.05 -5.73
N TYR A 116 -6.42 -8.50 -6.14
CA TYR A 116 -6.26 -7.05 -6.38
C TYR A 116 -6.10 -6.67 -7.84
N TRP A 117 -6.19 -7.63 -8.76
CA TRP A 117 -5.87 -7.38 -10.16
C TRP A 117 -6.97 -7.92 -11.08
N GLN A 118 -7.46 -7.07 -11.98
CA GLN A 118 -8.41 -7.45 -13.03
C GLN A 118 -7.71 -7.54 -14.38
N THR A 119 -8.29 -8.27 -15.33
CA THR A 119 -7.71 -8.48 -16.66
C THR A 119 -8.49 -7.73 -17.72
N PHE A 120 -7.76 -7.07 -18.61
CA PHE A 120 -8.31 -6.53 -19.84
C PHE A 120 -7.38 -6.89 -21.00
N VAL A 121 -7.91 -7.54 -22.03
CA VAL A 121 -7.15 -7.89 -23.23
C VAL A 121 -7.71 -7.10 -24.40
N ASN A 122 -6.85 -6.37 -25.10
CA ASN A 122 -7.19 -5.66 -26.33
C ASN A 122 -6.12 -5.94 -27.38
N SER A 123 -6.52 -6.54 -28.50
CA SER A 123 -5.59 -6.98 -29.54
C SER A 123 -4.51 -7.92 -28.95
N ASN A 124 -3.23 -7.59 -29.10
CA ASN A 124 -2.10 -8.35 -28.54
C ASN A 124 -1.63 -7.83 -27.16
N VAL A 125 -2.33 -6.86 -26.58
CA VAL A 125 -1.96 -6.25 -25.30
C VAL A 125 -2.82 -6.79 -24.19
N THR A 126 -2.16 -7.34 -23.16
CA THR A 126 -2.80 -7.74 -21.92
C THR A 126 -2.49 -6.71 -20.86
N PHE A 127 -3.53 -6.09 -20.33
CA PHE A 127 -3.49 -5.21 -19.18
C PHE A 127 -3.88 -5.97 -17.91
N ARG A 128 -3.10 -5.78 -16.85
CA ARG A 128 -3.49 -6.12 -15.49
C ARG A 128 -3.82 -4.83 -14.76
N LEU A 129 -5.08 -4.64 -14.44
CA LEU A 129 -5.60 -3.42 -13.84
C LEU A 129 -5.54 -3.56 -12.32
N TYR A 130 -4.92 -2.62 -11.64
CA TYR A 130 -4.77 -2.65 -10.18
C TYR A 130 -5.89 -1.86 -9.51
N ALA A 131 -5.93 -0.54 -9.72
CA ALA A 131 -6.88 0.35 -9.06
C ALA A 131 -7.13 1.61 -9.90
N ALA A 132 -8.26 2.28 -9.65
CA ALA A 132 -8.60 3.55 -10.27
C ALA A 132 -8.80 4.67 -9.24
N TYR A 133 -8.49 5.91 -9.60
CA TYR A 133 -8.57 7.08 -8.70
C TYR A 133 -9.10 8.29 -9.43
N LEU A 134 -9.86 9.12 -8.73
CA LEU A 134 -10.30 10.41 -9.24
C LEU A 134 -9.28 11.52 -8.94
N ASP A 135 -8.67 12.08 -9.99
CA ASP A 135 -7.76 13.22 -9.90
C ASP A 135 -8.46 14.52 -10.33
N LYS A 136 -8.70 15.40 -9.36
CA LYS A 136 -9.33 16.72 -9.49
C LYS A 136 -8.34 17.88 -9.25
N ARG A 137 -7.03 17.64 -9.35
CA ARG A 137 -6.04 18.70 -9.07
C ARG A 137 -6.19 19.85 -10.07
N LYS A 138 -6.05 21.09 -9.59
CA LYS A 138 -6.22 22.33 -10.37
C LYS A 138 -5.33 22.44 -11.61
N GLY A 139 -4.22 21.69 -11.68
CA GLY A 139 -3.34 21.66 -12.85
C GLY A 139 -3.92 20.89 -14.05
N LEU A 140 -5.05 20.21 -13.87
CA LEU A 140 -5.74 19.49 -14.94
C LEU A 140 -6.75 20.38 -15.65
N LYS A 141 -6.91 20.15 -16.96
CA LYS A 141 -7.98 20.77 -17.76
C LYS A 141 -9.37 20.23 -17.38
N LEU A 142 -9.45 18.93 -17.12
CA LEU A 142 -10.66 18.22 -16.71
C LEU A 142 -10.32 17.27 -15.55
N PRO A 143 -11.24 17.05 -14.60
CA PRO A 143 -11.15 15.92 -13.67
C PRO A 143 -10.86 14.63 -14.46
N THR A 144 -9.94 13.80 -13.98
CA THR A 144 -9.47 12.64 -14.73
C THR A 144 -9.49 11.42 -13.84
N VAL A 145 -10.13 10.33 -14.30
CA VAL A 145 -9.95 9.02 -13.68
C VAL A 145 -8.61 8.45 -14.13
N ARG A 146 -7.73 8.20 -13.16
CA ARG A 146 -6.41 7.60 -13.35
C ARG A 146 -6.50 6.12 -13.04
N ILE A 147 -6.10 5.26 -13.97
CA ILE A 147 -6.09 3.81 -13.78
C ILE A 147 -4.64 3.34 -13.70
N LEU A 148 -4.25 2.79 -12.55
CA LEU A 148 -2.94 2.16 -12.38
C LEU A 148 -3.02 0.72 -12.89
N ALA A 149 -2.18 0.39 -13.85
CA ALA A 149 -2.17 -0.91 -14.50
C ALA A 149 -0.75 -1.36 -14.82
N THR A 150 -0.60 -2.62 -15.22
CA THR A 150 0.57 -3.09 -15.96
C THR A 150 0.16 -3.58 -17.34
N ALA A 151 1.07 -3.52 -18.31
CA ALA A 151 0.85 -4.01 -19.67
C ALA A 151 2.03 -4.87 -20.12
N ASN A 152 1.77 -5.91 -20.90
CA ASN A 152 2.78 -6.83 -21.46
C ASN A 152 3.70 -6.19 -22.53
N GLN A 153 3.72 -4.86 -22.66
CA GLN A 153 4.59 -4.11 -23.56
C GLN A 153 4.97 -2.74 -22.99
N ILE A 154 6.03 -2.15 -23.55
CA ILE A 154 6.48 -0.78 -23.25
C ILE A 154 7.06 -0.10 -24.49
N GLY A 155 6.59 1.13 -24.73
CA GLY A 155 7.07 2.01 -25.79
C GLY A 155 6.53 1.71 -27.20
N ASN A 156 5.69 0.69 -27.35
CA ASN A 156 4.89 0.49 -28.55
C ASN A 156 3.57 1.28 -28.42
N GLU A 157 2.92 1.56 -29.55
CA GLU A 157 1.57 2.13 -29.56
C GLU A 157 0.57 1.16 -28.90
N PHE A 158 -0.37 1.72 -28.14
CA PHE A 158 -1.45 0.96 -27.51
C PHE A 158 -2.69 0.97 -28.41
N PRO A 159 -3.45 -0.14 -28.49
CA PRO A 159 -4.66 -0.20 -29.30
C PRO A 159 -5.72 0.78 -28.78
N PRO A 160 -6.58 1.32 -29.65
CA PRO A 160 -7.71 2.15 -29.24
C PRO A 160 -8.50 1.49 -28.13
N THR A 161 -8.59 2.18 -27.00
CA THR A 161 -9.22 1.68 -25.77
C THR A 161 -10.11 2.78 -25.20
N HIS A 162 -11.27 2.40 -24.72
CA HIS A 162 -12.26 3.32 -24.18
C HIS A 162 -12.52 3.02 -22.71
N CYS A 163 -12.69 4.07 -21.92
CA CYS A 163 -13.14 4.01 -20.55
C CYS A 163 -14.67 4.09 -20.55
N GLN A 164 -15.30 3.10 -19.94
CA GLN A 164 -16.72 3.02 -19.69
C GLN A 164 -16.96 3.39 -18.23
N MET A 165 -17.45 4.59 -17.98
CA MET A 165 -17.64 5.15 -16.63
C MET A 165 -19.10 5.08 -16.19
N TRP A 166 -19.33 4.67 -14.95
CA TRP A 166 -20.65 4.53 -14.37
C TRP A 166 -20.85 5.47 -13.19
N PHE A 167 -22.03 6.08 -13.10
CA PHE A 167 -22.37 7.10 -12.11
C PHE A 167 -23.63 6.67 -11.35
N GLU A 168 -23.73 7.07 -10.09
CA GLU A 168 -24.99 6.93 -9.35
C GLU A 168 -26.13 7.63 -10.07
N ASN A 169 -27.29 6.98 -10.10
CA ASN A 169 -28.55 7.47 -10.66
C ASN A 169 -28.51 7.79 -12.17
N TYR A 170 -27.45 7.41 -12.88
CA TYR A 170 -27.37 7.49 -14.34
C TYR A 170 -27.10 6.11 -14.93
N ARG A 171 -28.17 5.51 -15.49
CA ARG A 171 -28.20 4.09 -15.89
C ARG A 171 -27.43 3.75 -17.17
N GLN A 172 -26.87 4.75 -17.84
CA GLN A 172 -26.06 4.56 -19.04
C GLN A 172 -24.61 4.92 -18.71
N PRO A 173 -23.62 4.25 -19.31
CA PRO A 173 -22.24 4.62 -19.11
C PRO A 173 -21.87 5.87 -19.92
N ILE A 174 -20.87 6.59 -19.45
CA ILE A 174 -20.20 7.64 -20.21
C ILE A 174 -18.92 7.05 -20.80
N PHE A 175 -18.80 7.09 -22.12
CA PHE A 175 -17.64 6.60 -22.85
C PHE A 175 -16.67 7.73 -23.13
N VAL A 176 -15.39 7.51 -22.85
CA VAL A 176 -14.30 8.40 -23.25
C VAL A 176 -13.11 7.58 -23.74
N PRO A 177 -12.35 8.02 -24.75
CA PRO A 177 -11.10 7.35 -25.09
C PRO A 177 -10.10 7.46 -23.93
N VAL A 178 -9.27 6.43 -23.75
CA VAL A 178 -8.07 6.56 -22.90
C VAL A 178 -7.15 7.60 -23.55
N ALA A 179 -7.02 8.76 -22.93
CA ALA A 179 -6.30 9.90 -23.50
C ALA A 179 -4.78 9.72 -23.43
N GLU A 180 -4.27 9.01 -22.41
CA GLU A 180 -2.83 8.84 -22.20
C GLU A 180 -2.53 7.47 -21.58
N PHE A 181 -1.44 6.84 -22.05
CA PHE A 181 -0.82 5.64 -21.48
C PHE A 181 0.58 5.99 -20.98
N LEU A 182 0.68 6.55 -19.77
CA LEU A 182 1.96 7.02 -19.23
C LEU A 182 2.73 5.86 -18.60
N SER A 183 3.89 5.52 -19.15
CA SER A 183 4.78 4.53 -18.53
C SER A 183 5.34 5.06 -17.20
N VAL A 184 5.31 4.19 -16.18
CA VAL A 184 5.96 4.39 -14.87
C VAL A 184 7.36 3.76 -14.88
N TRP A 185 7.83 3.26 -16.03
CA TRP A 185 9.17 2.73 -16.23
C TRP A 185 9.86 3.43 -17.40
N VAL A 186 11.19 3.55 -17.34
CA VAL A 186 11.98 4.01 -18.49
C VAL A 186 12.56 2.78 -19.18
N LYS A 187 12.16 2.57 -20.45
CA LYS A 187 12.55 1.39 -21.26
C LYS A 187 14.05 1.11 -21.26
N ALA A 188 14.88 2.16 -21.26
CA ALA A 188 16.34 2.06 -21.24
C ALA A 188 16.92 1.43 -19.96
N TRP A 189 16.16 1.35 -18.86
CA TRP A 189 16.59 0.68 -17.62
C TRP A 189 16.48 -0.85 -17.67
N GLY A 190 15.95 -1.38 -18.76
CA GLY A 190 15.82 -2.81 -19.01
C GLY A 190 14.39 -3.17 -19.37
N ASN A 191 14.26 -3.93 -20.44
CA ASN A 191 13.01 -4.52 -20.87
C ASN A 191 13.28 -5.93 -21.43
N LYS A 192 12.44 -6.89 -21.03
CA LYS A 192 12.39 -8.24 -21.59
C LYS A 192 11.02 -8.49 -22.23
N PRO A 193 10.94 -9.34 -23.28
CA PRO A 193 9.67 -9.84 -23.77
C PRO A 193 8.85 -10.49 -22.66
N ASN A 194 7.53 -10.44 -22.77
CA ASN A 194 6.58 -11.13 -21.88
C ASN A 194 6.58 -10.65 -20.41
N LEU A 195 7.21 -9.53 -20.10
CA LEU A 195 7.08 -8.87 -18.80
C LEU A 195 5.97 -7.82 -18.82
N ASN A 196 5.36 -7.61 -17.66
CA ASN A 196 4.36 -6.58 -17.44
C ASN A 196 5.02 -5.31 -16.89
N TYR A 197 4.82 -4.18 -17.57
CA TYR A 197 5.38 -2.88 -17.22
C TYR A 197 4.29 -1.96 -16.65
N PRO A 198 4.57 -1.21 -15.58
CA PRO A 198 3.59 -0.35 -14.93
C PRO A 198 3.29 0.89 -15.77
N HIS A 199 2.01 1.22 -15.88
CA HIS A 199 1.45 2.35 -16.61
C HIS A 199 0.35 3.03 -15.80
N LEU A 200 0.21 4.34 -16.02
CA LEU A 200 -0.90 5.14 -15.55
C LEU A 200 -1.74 5.57 -16.76
N LEU A 201 -2.95 5.02 -16.85
CA LEU A 201 -3.92 5.33 -17.89
C LEU A 201 -4.80 6.50 -17.46
N SER A 202 -5.25 7.30 -18.42
CA SER A 202 -5.97 8.55 -18.13
C SER A 202 -7.27 8.64 -18.89
N CYS A 203 -8.38 8.72 -18.16
CA CYS A 203 -9.72 8.87 -18.70
C CYS A 203 -10.31 10.21 -18.24
N PRO A 204 -10.25 11.27 -19.05
CA PRO A 204 -10.81 12.57 -18.69
C PRO A 204 -12.33 12.48 -18.54
N VAL A 205 -12.87 12.99 -17.44
CA VAL A 205 -14.32 13.10 -17.24
C VAL A 205 -14.82 14.31 -18.06
N PRO A 206 -15.79 14.14 -18.98
CA PRO A 206 -16.30 15.24 -19.79
C PRO A 206 -16.87 16.38 -18.92
N SER A 207 -16.76 17.62 -19.40
CA SER A 207 -17.38 18.78 -18.73
C SER A 207 -18.90 18.81 -18.91
N GLU A 208 -19.38 18.32 -20.05
CA GLU A 208 -20.79 18.22 -20.37
C GLU A 208 -21.29 16.82 -19.98
N LEU A 209 -21.90 16.74 -18.80
CA LEU A 209 -22.49 15.50 -18.29
C LEU A 209 -24.03 15.56 -18.37
N PRO A 210 -24.70 14.41 -18.55
CA PRO A 210 -26.15 14.33 -18.41
C PRO A 210 -26.62 14.86 -17.05
N PRO A 211 -27.82 15.48 -16.93
CA PRO A 211 -28.25 16.15 -15.70
C PRO A 211 -28.09 15.34 -14.40
N PRO A 212 -28.41 14.03 -14.35
CA PRO A 212 -28.21 13.21 -13.15
C PRO A 212 -26.73 13.01 -12.75
N ALA A 213 -25.79 13.22 -13.68
CA ALA A 213 -24.36 13.00 -13.49
C ALA A 213 -23.55 14.29 -13.29
N VAL A 214 -24.13 15.48 -13.47
CA VAL A 214 -23.40 16.78 -13.44
C VAL A 214 -22.68 17.03 -12.12
N ASN A 215 -23.30 16.67 -10.99
CA ASN A 215 -22.75 16.88 -9.66
C ASN A 215 -22.18 15.59 -9.03
N SER A 216 -22.10 14.51 -9.79
CA SER A 216 -21.56 13.23 -9.32
C SER A 216 -20.25 12.89 -10.01
N PHE A 217 -19.53 11.94 -9.44
CA PHE A 217 -18.30 11.41 -9.99
C PHE A 217 -18.51 9.95 -10.38
N PRO A 218 -17.73 9.43 -11.34
CA PRO A 218 -17.82 8.03 -11.69
C PRO A 218 -17.48 7.18 -10.47
N LYS A 219 -18.32 6.20 -10.17
CA LYS A 219 -18.16 5.23 -9.08
C LYS A 219 -17.32 4.04 -9.53
N THR A 220 -17.56 3.59 -10.76
CA THR A 220 -16.72 2.55 -11.38
C THR A 220 -16.28 2.96 -12.77
N VAL A 221 -15.14 2.40 -13.18
CA VAL A 221 -14.59 2.54 -14.52
C VAL A 221 -14.17 1.18 -15.05
N SER A 222 -14.50 0.92 -16.31
CA SER A 222 -14.09 -0.26 -17.04
C SER A 222 -13.32 0.12 -18.30
N LEU A 223 -12.41 -0.74 -18.76
CA LEU A 223 -11.79 -0.65 -20.07
C LEU A 223 -12.46 -1.61 -21.06
N VAL A 224 -12.77 -1.10 -22.25
CA VAL A 224 -13.33 -1.85 -23.38
C VAL A 224 -12.60 -1.51 -24.68
N ALA A 225 -12.58 -2.44 -25.63
CA ALA A 225 -11.96 -2.20 -26.94
C ALA A 225 -12.92 -1.37 -27.81
N GLN A 226 -14.19 -1.77 -27.86
CA GLN A 226 -15.22 -1.12 -28.66
C GLN A 226 -16.33 -0.51 -27.81
N HIS A 227 -16.99 0.49 -28.39
CA HIS A 227 -18.26 0.99 -27.86
C HIS A 227 -19.28 -0.15 -27.79
N CYS A 228 -20.17 -0.13 -26.81
CA CYS A 228 -21.21 -1.15 -26.58
C CYS A 228 -20.75 -2.53 -26.06
N GLU A 229 -19.46 -2.82 -25.90
CA GLU A 229 -19.04 -4.09 -25.28
C GLU A 229 -19.50 -4.21 -23.82
N LYS A 230 -19.85 -5.44 -23.38
CA LYS A 230 -19.95 -5.75 -21.95
C LYS A 230 -18.52 -5.89 -21.43
N ALA A 231 -18.11 -5.01 -20.52
CA ALA A 231 -16.78 -5.07 -19.94
C ALA A 231 -16.53 -6.38 -19.18
N GLY A 232 -15.30 -6.89 -19.23
CA GLY A 232 -14.84 -7.99 -18.37
C GLY A 232 -14.16 -7.52 -17.09
N ASN A 233 -14.14 -6.22 -16.84
CA ASN A 233 -13.49 -5.58 -15.70
C ASN A 233 -14.38 -4.42 -15.20
N SER A 234 -14.25 -4.04 -13.93
CA SER A 234 -14.91 -2.89 -13.31
C SER A 234 -14.14 -2.49 -12.06
N LEU A 235 -13.36 -1.42 -12.15
CA LEU A 235 -12.60 -0.89 -11.02
C LEU A 235 -13.44 0.12 -10.27
N ARG A 236 -13.44 0.03 -8.93
CA ARG A 236 -13.85 1.12 -8.05
C ARG A 236 -12.99 2.36 -8.33
N VAL A 237 -13.63 3.52 -8.44
CA VAL A 237 -12.94 4.82 -8.56
C VAL A 237 -12.75 5.38 -7.16
N ASN A 238 -11.54 5.22 -6.63
CA ASN A 238 -11.16 5.71 -5.31
C ASN A 238 -11.18 7.25 -5.29
N MET A 239 -11.93 7.83 -4.36
CA MET A 239 -12.02 9.27 -4.14
C MET A 239 -11.51 9.62 -2.75
N ASN A 240 -10.28 10.15 -2.65
CA ASN A 240 -9.76 10.54 -1.35
C ASN A 240 -10.31 11.90 -0.97
N ARG A 241 -11.00 11.96 0.18
CA ARG A 241 -11.36 13.24 0.80
C ARG A 241 -10.22 13.71 1.71
N LYS A 242 -10.09 15.03 1.87
CA LYS A 242 -9.26 15.60 2.93
C LYS A 242 -9.89 15.19 4.26
N GLN A 243 -9.35 14.16 4.91
CA GLN A 243 -9.63 13.93 6.32
C GLN A 243 -8.92 15.04 7.09
N SER A 244 -9.68 15.84 7.85
CA SER A 244 -9.11 16.72 8.86
C SER A 244 -8.55 15.85 9.97
N VAL A 245 -7.26 15.51 9.89
CA VAL A 245 -6.60 14.84 11.02
C VAL A 245 -6.45 15.88 12.14
N PRO A 246 -7.00 15.64 13.34
CA PRO A 246 -6.67 16.47 14.50
C PRO A 246 -5.21 16.21 14.83
N VAL A 247 -4.35 17.21 14.63
CA VAL A 247 -2.98 17.15 15.11
C VAL A 247 -3.03 17.25 16.63
N VAL A 248 -2.94 16.11 17.32
CA VAL A 248 -2.74 16.10 18.78
C VAL A 248 -1.28 16.46 19.01
N ILE A 249 -1.02 17.76 19.19
CA ILE A 249 0.25 18.23 19.75
C ILE A 249 0.11 18.10 21.27
N PRO A 250 0.95 17.31 21.96
CA PRO A 250 0.99 17.33 23.41
C PRO A 250 1.44 18.72 23.86
N SER A 251 0.53 19.49 24.46
CA SER A 251 0.83 20.82 24.98
C SER A 251 1.71 20.69 26.22
N SER A 252 3.01 20.88 26.05
CA SER A 252 3.96 21.06 27.15
C SER A 252 4.30 22.54 27.30
N GLN A 253 3.70 23.14 28.32
CA GLN A 253 4.16 24.25 29.19
C GLN A 253 4.47 25.65 28.61
N ASN A 254 3.89 26.66 29.30
CA ASN A 254 4.15 28.10 29.20
C ASN A 254 5.65 28.46 29.23
N PRO A 255 6.05 29.55 28.55
CA PRO A 255 6.40 30.75 29.34
C PRO A 255 6.01 32.09 28.70
N LYS A 256 5.58 33.01 29.56
CA LYS A 256 5.52 34.46 29.34
C LYS A 256 6.93 35.00 28.98
N THR A 257 7.10 35.71 27.87
CA THR A 257 7.73 37.06 27.80
C THR A 257 7.73 37.62 26.37
N GLN A 258 7.78 38.94 26.30
CA GLN A 258 7.35 39.82 25.21
C GLN A 258 8.45 40.13 24.17
N ASN A 259 7.97 40.60 23.01
CA ASN A 259 8.59 41.53 22.04
C ASN A 259 9.78 41.04 21.18
N ALA A 260 9.45 40.50 20.00
CA ALA A 260 10.21 40.75 18.78
C ALA A 260 9.28 40.70 17.56
N THR A 261 9.10 41.87 16.92
CA THR A 261 8.34 42.04 15.68
C THR A 261 9.10 41.41 14.53
N ILE A 262 8.75 40.18 14.14
CA ILE A 262 9.08 39.61 12.83
C ILE A 262 7.77 39.13 12.22
N GLN A 263 7.35 39.80 11.14
CA GLN A 263 6.28 39.33 10.27
C GLN A 263 6.76 38.08 9.52
N SER A 264 6.74 36.92 10.17
CA SER A 264 6.60 35.66 9.43
C SER A 264 5.11 35.40 9.30
N GLN A 265 4.59 35.39 8.07
CA GLN A 265 3.30 34.75 7.83
C GLN A 265 3.41 33.33 8.40
N ASN A 266 2.64 33.02 9.45
CA ASN A 266 2.54 31.67 9.99
C ASN A 266 1.88 30.78 8.92
N GLU A 267 2.65 30.37 7.91
CA GLU A 267 2.23 29.30 7.01
C GLU A 267 2.03 28.05 7.87
N ALA A 268 0.86 27.42 7.73
CA ALA A 268 0.58 26.17 8.42
C ALA A 268 1.69 25.14 8.12
N PRO A 269 2.11 24.33 9.10
CA PRO A 269 3.09 23.27 8.87
C PRO A 269 2.69 22.39 7.70
N LEU A 270 3.65 22.10 6.82
CA LEU A 270 3.43 21.22 5.68
C LEU A 270 3.20 19.79 6.17
N ASN A 271 2.25 19.09 5.56
CA ASN A 271 1.95 17.71 5.91
C ASN A 271 2.70 16.72 4.99
N PHE A 272 3.38 15.74 5.59
CA PHE A 272 4.16 14.73 4.86
C PHE A 272 3.65 13.32 5.14
N GLY A 273 3.37 12.56 4.08
CA GLY A 273 3.13 11.12 4.17
C GLY A 273 4.32 10.34 3.61
N VAL A 274 4.58 9.16 4.14
CA VAL A 274 5.67 8.29 3.67
C VAL A 274 5.09 7.04 3.02
N CYS A 275 5.53 6.72 1.80
CA CYS A 275 5.11 5.56 1.03
C CYS A 275 6.25 4.53 0.98
N LEU A 276 6.00 3.33 1.50
CA LEU A 276 6.93 2.20 1.47
C LEU A 276 6.54 1.19 0.38
N LYS A 277 7.53 0.45 -0.12
CA LYS A 277 7.29 -0.75 -0.94
C LYS A 277 6.73 -1.91 -0.10
N GLY A 278 6.39 -2.99 -0.80
CA GLY A 278 5.97 -4.25 -0.17
C GLY A 278 7.04 -4.86 0.73
N PHE A 279 6.70 -5.12 1.99
CA PHE A 279 7.51 -5.80 2.97
C PHE A 279 7.66 -7.29 2.67
N ASP A 280 8.90 -7.73 2.43
CA ASP A 280 9.29 -9.11 2.13
C ASP A 280 10.51 -9.50 2.97
N PHE A 281 10.28 -9.74 4.26
CA PHE A 281 11.31 -10.18 5.22
C PHE A 281 10.79 -11.33 6.11
N PRO A 282 10.38 -12.47 5.52
CA PRO A 282 9.80 -13.59 6.25
C PRO A 282 10.77 -14.25 7.26
N TYR A 283 12.08 -14.06 7.08
CA TYR A 283 13.13 -14.76 7.84
C TYR A 283 14.04 -13.84 8.65
N VAL A 284 13.73 -12.55 8.73
CA VAL A 284 14.57 -11.58 9.45
C VAL A 284 13.68 -10.81 10.41
N ASP A 285 14.05 -10.83 11.68
CA ASP A 285 13.48 -9.95 12.68
C ASP A 285 14.19 -8.58 12.61
N LEU A 286 13.43 -7.55 12.21
CA LEU A 286 13.90 -6.17 12.11
C LEU A 286 13.14 -5.25 13.08
N SER A 287 12.50 -5.81 14.11
CA SER A 287 11.59 -5.08 15.00
C SER A 287 12.21 -3.82 15.60
N GLU A 288 13.41 -3.93 16.19
CA GLU A 288 14.15 -2.80 16.78
C GLU A 288 14.46 -1.70 15.75
N ARG A 289 15.09 -2.09 14.64
CA ARG A 289 15.44 -1.17 13.55
C ARG A 289 14.21 -0.50 12.94
N LEU A 290 13.10 -1.23 12.88
CA LEU A 290 11.87 -0.73 12.31
C LEU A 290 11.17 0.27 13.23
N ILE A 291 11.13 0.01 14.55
CA ILE A 291 10.64 0.97 15.55
C ILE A 291 11.47 2.25 15.50
N GLU A 292 12.80 2.12 15.53
CA GLU A 292 13.71 3.26 15.42
C GLU A 292 13.46 4.07 14.16
N TRP A 293 13.30 3.39 13.01
CA TRP A 293 13.01 4.06 11.75
C TRP A 293 11.65 4.78 11.78
N PHE A 294 10.59 4.14 12.27
CA PHE A 294 9.24 4.74 12.38
C PHE A 294 9.26 6.04 13.19
N GLU A 295 9.89 6.01 14.36
CA GLU A 295 10.00 7.17 15.25
C GLU A 295 10.89 8.27 14.66
N LEU A 296 11.99 7.91 14.01
CA LEU A 296 12.84 8.89 13.33
C LEU A 296 12.11 9.60 12.18
N GLN A 297 11.31 8.88 11.37
CA GLN A 297 10.46 9.51 10.37
C GLN A 297 9.46 10.49 11.01
N ARG A 298 8.88 10.13 12.16
CA ARG A 298 7.91 10.96 12.89
C ARG A 298 8.54 12.27 13.35
N ILE A 299 9.71 12.18 13.99
CA ILE A 299 10.50 13.32 14.47
C ILE A 299 10.86 14.27 13.32
N LEU A 300 11.18 13.72 12.15
CA LEU A 300 11.54 14.52 10.97
C LEU A 300 10.34 15.21 10.29
N GLY A 301 9.11 14.82 10.62
CA GLY A 301 7.87 15.46 10.18
C GLY A 301 6.92 14.58 9.36
N ALA A 302 7.14 13.26 9.30
CA ALA A 302 6.16 12.34 8.72
C ALA A 302 4.92 12.25 9.64
N SER A 303 3.74 12.52 9.10
CA SER A 303 2.49 12.41 9.85
C SER A 303 1.88 11.01 9.81
N ARG A 304 2.13 10.27 8.74
CA ARG A 304 1.62 8.91 8.55
C ARG A 304 2.48 8.14 7.56
N ILE A 305 2.65 6.84 7.81
CA ILE A 305 3.32 5.91 6.91
C ILE A 305 2.29 4.97 6.29
N TYR A 306 2.48 4.70 5.01
CA TYR A 306 1.69 3.79 4.20
C TYR A 306 2.62 2.70 3.70
N ALA A 307 2.32 1.45 4.03
CA ALA A 307 3.15 0.32 3.63
C ALA A 307 2.30 -0.78 3.00
N TYR A 308 2.99 -1.70 2.35
CA TYR A 308 2.36 -2.84 1.71
C TYR A 308 2.94 -4.14 2.26
N MET A 309 2.12 -5.17 2.35
CA MET A 309 2.48 -6.43 2.96
C MET A 309 2.55 -7.55 1.91
N TYR A 310 3.73 -8.16 1.79
CA TYR A 310 3.87 -9.49 1.20
C TYR A 310 3.90 -10.54 2.30
N ASP A 311 4.99 -10.60 3.07
CA ASP A 311 5.17 -11.49 4.21
C ASP A 311 6.35 -11.04 5.07
N VAL A 312 6.22 -11.18 6.39
CA VAL A 312 7.19 -10.71 7.38
C VAL A 312 7.40 -11.72 8.50
N HIS A 313 8.48 -11.54 9.26
CA HIS A 313 8.70 -12.27 10.50
C HIS A 313 7.59 -11.93 11.54
N PRO A 314 7.08 -12.90 12.31
CA PRO A 314 5.99 -12.65 13.28
C PRO A 314 6.28 -11.55 14.31
N ALA A 315 7.53 -11.42 14.77
CA ALA A 315 7.92 -10.33 15.67
C ALA A 315 7.76 -8.96 15.01
N VAL A 316 8.08 -8.85 13.71
CA VAL A 316 7.88 -7.60 12.98
C VAL A 316 6.40 -7.34 12.75
N GLN A 317 5.58 -8.38 12.53
CA GLN A 317 4.12 -8.22 12.46
C GLN A 317 3.56 -7.56 13.73
N ARG A 318 4.04 -7.93 14.93
CA ARG A 318 3.63 -7.28 16.19
C ARG A 318 3.93 -5.77 16.20
N VAL A 319 5.09 -5.36 15.70
CA VAL A 319 5.45 -3.94 15.57
C VAL A 319 4.53 -3.23 14.57
N LEU A 320 4.25 -3.86 13.43
CA LEU A 320 3.33 -3.29 12.44
C LEU A 320 1.91 -3.14 13.01
N ASP A 321 1.43 -4.14 13.75
CA ASP A 321 0.11 -4.11 14.39
C ASP A 321 0.02 -2.96 15.41
N TYR A 322 1.06 -2.73 16.21
CA TYR A 322 1.14 -1.58 17.11
C TYR A 322 1.00 -0.25 16.36
N TYR A 323 1.75 -0.05 15.28
CA TYR A 323 1.68 1.19 14.51
C TYR A 323 0.37 1.34 13.74
N GLN A 324 -0.28 0.24 13.35
CA GLN A 324 -1.63 0.27 12.79
C GLN A 324 -2.65 0.73 13.84
N ARG A 325 -2.58 0.18 15.06
CA ARG A 325 -3.48 0.53 16.16
C ARG A 325 -3.33 1.97 16.63
N THR A 326 -2.10 2.49 16.66
CA THR A 326 -1.86 3.92 16.97
C THR A 326 -2.23 4.86 15.82
N GLY A 327 -2.64 4.32 14.66
CA GLY A 327 -3.05 5.10 13.48
C GLY A 327 -1.89 5.72 12.69
N TYR A 328 -0.64 5.47 13.08
CA TYR A 328 0.54 6.00 12.41
C TYR A 328 0.94 5.21 11.16
N LEU A 329 0.57 3.93 11.09
CA LEU A 329 0.77 3.07 9.92
C LEU A 329 -0.57 2.68 9.29
N GLU A 330 -0.66 2.79 7.97
CA GLU A 330 -1.70 2.14 7.18
C GLU A 330 -1.05 1.02 6.34
N LEU A 331 -1.38 -0.23 6.64
CA LEU A 331 -0.82 -1.40 5.98
C LEU A 331 -1.84 -2.01 5.01
N ARG A 332 -1.44 -2.24 3.76
CA ARG A 332 -2.29 -2.86 2.73
C ARG A 332 -1.66 -4.17 2.25
N PRO A 333 -2.40 -5.26 2.09
CA PRO A 333 -1.83 -6.45 1.46
C PRO A 333 -1.53 -6.20 -0.02
N LEU A 334 -0.55 -6.92 -0.56
CA LEU A 334 -0.11 -6.78 -1.95
C LEU A 334 0.05 -8.14 -2.62
N THR A 335 -0.35 -8.21 -3.89
CA THR A 335 -0.12 -9.36 -4.77
C THR A 335 0.64 -8.91 -6.02
N LEU A 336 1.34 -9.85 -6.65
CA LEU A 336 2.11 -9.58 -7.85
C LEU A 336 1.20 -9.52 -9.08
N ALA A 337 1.48 -8.57 -9.99
CA ALA A 337 0.73 -8.39 -11.23
C ALA A 337 0.73 -9.64 -12.13
N ASN A 338 1.70 -10.54 -11.97
CA ASN A 338 1.81 -11.77 -12.75
C ASN A 338 0.91 -12.91 -12.26
N GLY A 339 0.10 -12.70 -11.20
CA GLY A 339 -0.94 -13.67 -10.79
C GLY A 339 -0.38 -14.88 -10.06
N MET A 340 0.76 -14.71 -9.40
CA MET A 340 1.44 -15.80 -8.72
C MET A 340 0.77 -16.07 -7.37
N PRO A 341 0.72 -17.34 -6.93
CA PRO A 341 0.06 -17.70 -5.68
C PRO A 341 0.80 -17.06 -4.50
N ARG A 342 0.06 -16.64 -3.47
CA ARG A 342 0.60 -15.99 -2.25
C ARG A 342 1.24 -17.02 -1.30
N LEU A 343 2.20 -17.77 -1.83
CA LEU A 343 2.97 -18.77 -1.10
C LEU A 343 4.24 -18.12 -0.56
N ARG A 344 4.29 -17.93 0.77
CA ARG A 344 5.36 -17.25 1.52
C ARG A 344 6.77 -17.47 0.94
N HIS A 345 7.23 -18.73 0.94
CA HIS A 345 8.60 -19.07 0.55
C HIS A 345 8.85 -18.90 -0.95
N TYR A 346 7.87 -19.25 -1.79
CA TYR A 346 7.97 -19.14 -3.23
C TYR A 346 8.01 -17.66 -3.68
N GLN A 347 7.14 -16.84 -3.09
CA GLN A 347 7.08 -15.41 -3.36
C GLN A 347 8.37 -14.72 -2.95
N HIS A 348 8.89 -15.00 -1.75
CA HIS A 348 10.18 -14.49 -1.31
C HIS A 348 11.30 -14.89 -2.27
N MET A 349 11.43 -16.19 -2.59
CA MET A 349 12.42 -16.68 -3.54
C MET A 349 12.33 -15.95 -4.89
N LEU A 350 11.12 -15.72 -5.40
CA LEU A 350 10.93 -15.01 -6.65
C LEU A 350 11.42 -13.56 -6.57
N LEU A 351 11.04 -12.84 -5.52
CA LEU A 351 11.45 -11.46 -5.30
C LEU A 351 12.98 -11.33 -5.19
N GLN A 352 13.64 -12.32 -4.57
CA GLN A 352 15.11 -12.33 -4.47
C GLN A 352 15.80 -12.66 -5.81
N HIS A 353 15.26 -13.57 -6.61
CA HIS A 353 15.92 -14.07 -7.84
C HIS A 353 15.50 -13.35 -9.13
N ARG A 354 14.37 -12.63 -9.14
CA ARG A 354 13.80 -11.94 -10.31
C ARG A 354 13.82 -10.43 -10.11
N LYS A 355 15.03 -9.85 -10.14
CA LYS A 355 15.27 -8.43 -9.80
C LYS A 355 14.49 -7.43 -10.67
N LEU A 356 14.36 -7.67 -11.97
CA LEU A 356 13.64 -6.74 -12.86
C LEU A 356 12.14 -6.78 -12.55
N GLU A 357 11.58 -7.98 -12.42
CA GLU A 357 10.19 -8.22 -12.08
C GLU A 357 9.85 -7.62 -10.71
N LYS A 358 10.72 -7.81 -9.72
CA LYS A 358 10.62 -7.14 -8.41
C LYS A 358 10.54 -5.63 -8.57
N ARG A 359 11.50 -5.01 -9.26
CA ARG A 359 11.53 -3.54 -9.49
C ARG A 359 10.28 -3.04 -10.20
N LEU A 360 9.77 -3.76 -11.20
CA LEU A 360 8.55 -3.38 -11.90
C LEU A 360 7.32 -3.43 -10.99
N ASN A 361 7.21 -4.46 -10.13
CA ASN A 361 6.12 -4.57 -9.16
C ASN A 361 6.24 -3.56 -8.00
N GLU A 362 7.45 -3.20 -7.59
CA GLU A 362 7.70 -2.18 -6.54
C GLU A 362 7.12 -0.79 -6.91
N LEU A 363 6.93 -0.50 -8.20
CA LEU A 363 6.39 0.79 -8.64
C LEU A 363 4.88 0.92 -8.46
N ILE A 364 4.17 -0.19 -8.33
CA ILE A 364 2.72 -0.21 -8.07
C ILE A 364 2.39 0.38 -6.70
N PRO A 365 2.92 -0.11 -5.57
CA PRO A 365 2.61 0.44 -4.26
C PRO A 365 3.00 1.91 -4.12
N TYR A 366 4.09 2.37 -4.74
CA TYR A 366 4.45 3.79 -4.70
C TYR A 366 3.41 4.70 -5.36
N ASN A 367 2.87 4.29 -6.51
CA ASN A 367 1.88 5.08 -7.22
C ASN A 367 0.47 4.91 -6.60
N ASP A 368 0.12 3.72 -6.13
CA ASP A 368 -1.14 3.52 -5.37
C ASP A 368 -1.16 4.37 -4.09
N CYS A 369 -0.09 4.32 -3.29
CA CYS A 369 0.04 5.14 -2.08
C CYS A 369 -0.07 6.63 -2.40
N PHE A 370 0.64 7.09 -3.44
CA PHE A 370 0.57 8.48 -3.87
C PHE A 370 -0.85 8.89 -4.25
N TYR A 371 -1.52 8.08 -5.06
CA TYR A 371 -2.86 8.42 -5.53
C TYR A 371 -3.93 8.29 -4.47
N ARG A 372 -3.83 7.36 -3.50
CA ARG A 372 -4.75 7.25 -2.35
C ARG A 372 -4.58 8.36 -1.32
N ASN A 373 -3.41 8.99 -1.30
CA ASN A 373 -3.09 10.01 -0.30
C ASN A 373 -2.86 11.39 -0.91
N LEU A 374 -3.21 11.56 -2.18
CA LEU A 374 -3.02 12.76 -3.00
C LEU A 374 -3.56 14.05 -2.36
N TYR A 375 -4.62 13.93 -1.57
CA TYR A 375 -5.28 15.06 -0.90
C TYR A 375 -5.03 15.10 0.60
N ARG A 376 -4.39 14.09 1.19
CA ARG A 376 -4.12 14.01 2.64
C ARG A 376 -2.82 14.73 3.01
N HIS A 377 -1.84 14.77 2.11
CA HIS A 377 -0.51 15.36 2.37
C HIS A 377 -0.11 16.38 1.30
N ASP A 378 0.76 17.32 1.66
CA ASP A 378 1.36 18.26 0.72
C ASP A 378 2.50 17.60 -0.06
N TYR A 379 3.24 16.72 0.62
CA TYR A 379 4.32 15.93 0.04
C TYR A 379 4.19 14.46 0.44
N LEU A 380 4.45 13.58 -0.53
CA LEU A 380 4.63 12.15 -0.28
C LEU A 380 6.10 11.80 -0.45
N VAL A 381 6.64 10.98 0.43
CA VAL A 381 8.06 10.64 0.45
C VAL A 381 8.20 9.14 0.20
N ASN A 382 8.87 8.77 -0.89
CA ASN A 382 9.23 7.38 -1.15
C ASN A 382 10.61 7.14 -0.56
N VAL A 383 10.71 6.22 0.40
CA VAL A 383 11.94 5.78 1.05
C VAL A 383 11.85 4.28 1.35
N ASP A 384 12.98 3.66 1.63
CA ASP A 384 13.08 2.31 2.16
C ASP A 384 13.31 2.35 3.69
N VAL A 385 13.10 1.22 4.40
CA VAL A 385 13.24 1.15 5.88
C VAL A 385 14.69 1.27 6.39
N ASP A 386 15.66 1.34 5.47
CA ASP A 386 17.08 1.61 5.71
C ASP A 386 17.49 3.02 5.22
N GLU A 387 16.54 3.88 4.86
CA GLU A 387 16.80 5.20 4.29
C GLU A 387 16.14 6.32 5.09
N VAL A 388 16.86 7.43 5.28
CA VAL A 388 16.40 8.61 6.02
C VAL A 388 16.81 9.89 5.27
N ILE A 389 15.85 10.76 4.97
CA ILE A 389 16.17 12.10 4.46
C ILE A 389 16.48 12.99 5.67
N MET A 390 17.77 13.22 5.90
CA MET A 390 18.29 13.90 7.08
C MET A 390 18.55 15.39 6.80
N PRO A 391 17.88 16.31 7.53
CA PRO A 391 18.22 17.73 7.51
C PRO A 391 19.62 17.97 8.07
N LEU A 392 20.38 18.88 7.46
CA LEU A 392 21.72 19.28 7.87
C LEU A 392 21.78 20.78 8.22
N GLY A 393 22.86 21.18 8.89
CA GLY A 393 23.02 22.53 9.43
C GLY A 393 21.89 22.84 10.43
N ASP A 394 21.35 24.05 10.33
CA ASP A 394 20.32 24.57 11.25
C ASP A 394 18.92 24.00 11.00
N ASN A 395 18.71 23.23 9.92
CA ASN A 395 17.42 22.61 9.64
C ASN A 395 17.18 21.41 10.58
N ARG A 396 15.97 21.31 11.13
CA ARG A 396 15.56 20.23 12.05
C ARG A 396 14.47 19.31 11.50
N ASN A 397 13.71 19.71 10.49
CA ASN A 397 12.62 18.89 9.95
C ASN A 397 12.41 19.13 8.44
N TRP A 398 11.56 18.31 7.83
CA TRP A 398 11.29 18.36 6.40
C TRP A 398 10.57 19.63 5.95
N HIS A 399 9.72 20.21 6.80
CA HIS A 399 9.08 21.49 6.51
C HIS A 399 10.12 22.60 6.28
N GLN A 400 11.13 22.71 7.16
CA GLN A 400 12.22 23.67 7.02
C GLN A 400 13.06 23.42 5.76
N LEU A 401 13.25 22.16 5.35
CA LEU A 401 13.93 21.85 4.09
C LEU A 401 13.17 22.37 2.86
N VAL A 402 11.84 22.24 2.86
CA VAL A 402 10.99 22.81 1.79
C VAL A 402 11.08 24.34 1.77
N GLN A 403 10.95 24.97 2.94
CA GLN A 403 11.09 26.43 3.07
C GLN A 403 12.46 26.91 2.59
N LYS A 404 13.54 26.22 2.97
CA LYS A 404 14.89 26.53 2.53
C LYS A 404 15.04 26.41 1.02
N ALA A 405 14.47 25.37 0.40
CA ALA A 405 14.48 25.21 -1.05
C ALA A 405 13.74 26.35 -1.78
N HIS A 406 12.62 26.82 -1.22
CA HIS A 406 11.86 27.95 -1.75
C HIS A 406 12.64 29.26 -1.62
N ALA A 407 13.22 29.54 -0.45
CA ALA A 407 14.04 30.72 -0.21
C ALA A 407 15.23 30.78 -1.19
N LEU A 408 15.97 29.67 -1.35
CA LEU A 408 17.10 29.58 -2.28
C LEU A 408 16.72 29.81 -3.75
N GLU A 409 15.49 29.47 -4.14
CA GLU A 409 14.99 29.75 -5.48
C GLU A 409 14.66 31.23 -5.65
N VAL A 410 14.02 31.85 -4.66
CA VAL A 410 13.68 33.28 -4.67
C VAL A 410 14.94 34.15 -4.65
N GLU A 411 15.93 33.82 -3.82
CA GLU A 411 17.22 34.52 -3.72
C GLU A 411 17.96 34.54 -5.08
N LYS A 412 17.78 33.51 -5.90
CA LYS A 412 18.35 33.42 -7.25
C LYS A 412 17.53 34.18 -8.32
N GLY A 413 16.49 34.91 -7.91
CA GLY A 413 15.54 35.55 -8.82
C GLY A 413 14.64 34.55 -9.58
N GLY A 414 14.57 33.31 -9.10
CA GLY A 414 13.81 32.23 -9.70
C GLY A 414 12.31 32.33 -9.44
N LYS A 415 11.50 31.71 -10.31
CA LYS A 415 10.02 31.73 -10.23
C LYS A 415 9.45 30.36 -9.86
N CYS A 416 10.28 29.39 -9.47
CA CYS A 416 9.86 28.01 -9.23
C CYS A 416 9.62 27.65 -7.76
N ALA A 417 9.71 28.61 -6.84
CA ALA A 417 9.36 28.39 -5.43
C ALA A 417 7.92 27.88 -5.33
N GLY A 418 7.68 26.80 -4.59
CA GLY A 418 6.39 26.11 -4.51
C GLY A 418 5.96 25.35 -5.77
N ARG A 419 6.75 25.39 -6.87
CA ARG A 419 6.43 24.77 -8.16
C ARG A 419 7.36 23.62 -8.54
N PHE A 420 8.20 23.15 -7.64
CA PHE A 420 9.00 21.96 -7.85
C PHE A 420 8.11 20.71 -7.71
N PRO A 421 8.02 19.84 -8.73
CA PRO A 421 7.26 18.59 -8.63
C PRO A 421 7.90 17.62 -7.66
N ALA A 422 9.21 17.71 -7.47
CA ALA A 422 9.94 16.99 -6.44
C ALA A 422 11.14 17.79 -5.90
N LEU A 423 11.42 17.64 -4.61
CA LEU A 423 12.66 18.06 -3.97
C LEU A 423 13.49 16.83 -3.62
N CYS A 424 14.68 16.70 -4.18
CA CYS A 424 15.49 15.48 -4.14
C CYS A 424 16.78 15.66 -3.33
N PHE A 425 17.23 14.58 -2.71
CA PHE A 425 18.33 14.57 -1.75
C PHE A 425 19.40 13.56 -2.18
N ILE A 426 20.65 14.02 -2.22
CA ILE A 426 21.77 13.20 -2.69
C ILE A 426 22.07 12.11 -1.66
N ASN A 427 22.24 10.89 -2.15
CA ASN A 427 22.52 9.71 -1.34
C ASN A 427 23.92 9.73 -0.72
N SER A 428 24.01 9.23 0.52
CA SER A 428 25.22 8.94 1.26
C SER A 428 25.09 7.59 1.98
N TYR A 429 26.06 6.69 1.77
CA TYR A 429 26.06 5.34 2.33
C TYR A 429 26.71 5.31 3.71
N PHE A 430 25.96 4.85 4.71
CA PHE A 430 26.43 4.58 6.07
C PHE A 430 26.76 3.09 6.21
N THR A 431 27.90 2.82 6.83
CA THR A 431 28.41 1.46 7.00
C THR A 431 27.64 0.73 8.10
N LYS A 432 27.65 -0.60 8.05
CA LYS A 432 27.11 -1.50 9.08
C LYS A 432 28.09 -1.76 10.22
N GLU A 433 29.30 -1.23 10.14
CA GLU A 433 30.25 -1.28 11.24
C GLU A 433 29.85 -0.25 12.32
N PRO A 434 29.61 -0.68 13.57
CA PRO A 434 29.36 0.23 14.67
C PRO A 434 30.55 1.16 14.90
N THR A 435 30.27 2.38 15.34
CA THR A 435 31.28 3.38 15.66
C THR A 435 31.83 3.10 17.06
N GLU A 436 33.14 3.02 17.20
CA GLU A 436 33.77 2.95 18.51
C GLU A 436 33.72 4.34 19.17
N PHE A 437 32.84 4.50 20.17
CA PHE A 437 32.77 5.71 20.96
C PHE A 437 33.81 5.68 22.07
N SER A 438 34.65 6.71 22.12
CA SER A 438 35.64 6.88 23.20
C SER A 438 35.02 7.43 24.49
N ASN A 439 33.79 7.96 24.43
CA ASN A 439 33.06 8.52 25.58
C ASN A 439 31.96 7.55 26.07
N HIS A 440 32.01 7.19 27.35
CA HIS A 440 30.99 6.35 28.00
C HIS A 440 29.59 6.97 27.98
N GLU A 441 29.45 8.29 28.05
CA GLU A 441 28.15 8.97 27.95
C GLU A 441 27.56 8.84 26.55
N GLU A 442 28.38 8.98 25.50
CA GLU A 442 27.95 8.77 24.12
C GLU A 442 27.54 7.31 23.89
N GLN A 443 28.33 6.36 24.41
CA GLN A 443 27.99 4.94 24.36
C GLN A 443 26.66 4.67 25.06
N ALA A 444 26.43 5.28 26.22
CA ALA A 444 25.19 5.17 26.95
C ALA A 444 24.03 5.73 26.11
N ILE A 445 24.15 6.95 25.56
CA ILE A 445 23.11 7.61 24.75
C ILE A 445 22.78 6.82 23.49
N ALA A 446 23.79 6.40 22.72
CA ALA A 446 23.61 5.59 21.52
C ALA A 446 22.84 4.30 21.84
N GLY A 447 23.07 3.72 23.02
CA GLY A 447 22.34 2.56 23.51
C GLY A 447 22.40 1.43 22.48
N GLU A 448 21.24 0.90 22.11
CA GLU A 448 21.06 -0.13 21.07
C GLU A 448 20.52 0.45 19.74
N LEU A 449 20.45 1.78 19.60
CA LEU A 449 19.86 2.45 18.44
C LEU A 449 20.83 2.40 17.25
N TYR A 450 20.39 1.75 16.18
CA TYR A 450 21.21 1.46 15.01
C TYR A 450 21.75 2.73 14.37
N VAL A 451 20.92 3.75 14.13
CA VAL A 451 21.36 4.97 13.44
C VAL A 451 22.33 5.81 14.29
N LEU A 452 22.27 5.69 15.61
CA LEU A 452 23.20 6.38 16.52
C LEU A 452 24.53 5.65 16.64
N GLN A 453 24.55 4.32 16.54
CA GLN A 453 25.77 3.52 16.53
C GLN A 453 26.52 3.58 15.19
N HIS A 454 25.80 3.72 14.08
CA HIS A 454 26.36 3.63 12.73
C HIS A 454 26.53 5.03 12.12
N THR A 455 27.59 5.74 12.55
CA THR A 455 27.87 7.14 12.13
C THR A 455 28.92 7.24 11.03
N GLN A 456 29.67 6.16 10.78
CA GLN A 456 30.64 6.12 9.69
C GLN A 456 29.94 6.04 8.35
N ARG A 457 30.27 6.96 7.45
CA ARG A 457 29.76 6.97 6.08
C ARG A 457 30.87 7.11 5.04
N ILE A 458 30.58 6.69 3.82
CA ILE A 458 31.45 6.96 2.67
C ILE A 458 31.58 8.48 2.50
N ARG A 459 32.82 8.97 2.47
CA ARG A 459 33.13 10.41 2.41
C ARG A 459 32.48 11.08 1.21
N ASN A 460 32.56 10.44 0.05
CA ASN A 460 32.02 10.94 -1.20
C ASN A 460 30.55 10.57 -1.36
N TYR A 461 29.73 11.56 -1.68
CA TYR A 461 28.33 11.37 -2.01
C TYR A 461 28.14 10.63 -3.34
N SER A 462 26.98 10.00 -3.49
CA SER A 462 26.55 9.47 -4.79
C SER A 462 26.37 10.59 -5.81
N MET A 463 26.47 10.26 -7.11
CA MET A 463 26.11 11.21 -8.16
C MET A 463 24.64 11.62 -8.07
N PRO A 464 24.27 12.87 -8.41
CA PRO A 464 22.88 13.31 -8.45
C PRO A 464 21.98 12.35 -9.25
N GLY A 465 20.84 11.98 -8.67
CA GLY A 465 19.88 11.05 -9.28
C GLY A 465 20.20 9.56 -9.07
N ARG A 466 21.39 9.19 -8.57
CA ARG A 466 21.69 7.81 -8.17
C ARG A 466 21.31 7.57 -6.71
N ALA A 467 20.46 6.56 -6.49
CA ALA A 467 19.90 6.24 -5.19
C ALA A 467 19.23 7.43 -4.48
N THR A 468 18.94 8.53 -5.18
CA THR A 468 18.30 9.70 -4.58
C THR A 468 16.90 9.32 -4.08
N LYS A 469 16.42 10.01 -3.05
CA LYS A 469 15.01 9.99 -2.65
C LYS A 469 14.51 11.43 -2.63
N CYS A 470 13.21 11.62 -2.82
CA CYS A 470 12.63 12.95 -2.98
C CYS A 470 11.33 13.10 -2.19
N PHE A 471 11.03 14.34 -1.82
CA PHE A 471 9.68 14.76 -1.47
C PHE A 471 8.91 15.00 -2.76
N HIS A 472 7.89 14.17 -3.03
CA HIS A 472 7.02 14.28 -4.19
C HIS A 472 5.86 15.22 -3.88
N ASN A 473 5.80 16.35 -4.57
CA ASN A 473 4.77 17.36 -4.38
C ASN A 473 3.41 16.81 -4.87
N ALA A 474 2.44 16.65 -3.96
CA ALA A 474 1.13 16.06 -4.26
C ALA A 474 0.35 16.87 -5.31
N ARG A 475 0.59 18.19 -5.38
CA ARG A 475 -0.09 19.08 -6.33
C ARG A 475 0.42 18.95 -7.77
N LEU A 476 1.63 18.40 -7.97
CA LEU A 476 2.34 18.47 -9.25
C LEU A 476 2.79 17.11 -9.78
N SER A 477 3.26 16.19 -8.92
CA SER A 477 3.77 14.88 -9.35
C SER A 477 2.68 14.03 -10.00
N LEU A 478 3.00 13.33 -11.09
CA LEU A 478 2.02 12.51 -11.83
C LEU A 478 2.37 11.02 -11.83
N THR A 479 3.62 10.66 -12.07
CA THR A 479 4.09 9.27 -11.94
C THR A 479 5.38 9.23 -11.15
N LEU A 480 5.47 8.29 -10.21
CA LEU A 480 6.60 8.17 -9.30
C LEU A 480 7.47 6.96 -9.64
N HIS A 481 8.78 7.16 -9.62
CA HIS A 481 9.78 6.11 -9.45
C HIS A 481 10.18 6.00 -7.97
N ASN A 482 10.83 4.91 -7.56
CA ASN A 482 11.44 4.78 -6.22
C ASN A 482 12.37 5.95 -5.86
N HIS A 483 12.95 6.60 -6.87
CA HIS A 483 13.96 7.64 -6.67
C HIS A 483 13.45 9.06 -6.91
N PHE A 484 12.53 9.27 -7.85
CA PHE A 484 12.13 10.61 -8.30
C PHE A 484 10.81 10.61 -9.05
N THR A 485 10.23 11.79 -9.25
CA THR A 485 9.05 11.99 -10.11
C THR A 485 9.44 11.87 -11.58
N LEU A 486 8.76 11.00 -12.32
CA LEU A 486 9.00 10.75 -13.76
C LEU A 486 8.25 11.73 -14.66
N LYS A 487 6.99 12.01 -14.34
CA LYS A 487 6.10 12.94 -15.05
C LYS A 487 5.39 13.82 -14.04
N TRP A 488 5.00 15.02 -14.44
CA TRP A 488 4.29 15.98 -13.60
C TRP A 488 3.30 16.81 -14.42
N LEU A 489 2.34 17.42 -13.72
CA LEU A 489 1.29 18.25 -14.30
C LEU A 489 1.83 19.57 -14.87
N PRO A 490 1.09 20.18 -15.81
CA PRO A 490 1.38 21.54 -16.28
C PRO A 490 1.50 22.55 -15.12
N GLY A 491 2.37 23.55 -15.31
CA GLY A 491 2.66 24.56 -14.29
C GLY A 491 3.80 24.19 -13.32
N GLY A 492 4.18 22.91 -13.26
CA GLY A 492 5.36 22.45 -12.53
C GLY A 492 6.68 22.78 -13.26
N CYS A 493 7.70 23.16 -12.49
CA CYS A 493 9.07 23.31 -12.96
C CYS A 493 9.80 21.96 -13.05
N LYS A 494 11.12 21.97 -13.30
CA LYS A 494 11.94 20.77 -13.15
C LYS A 494 12.08 20.38 -11.66
N PRO A 495 12.21 19.08 -11.33
CA PRO A 495 12.63 18.66 -10.00
C PRO A 495 13.90 19.39 -9.54
N ARG A 496 14.03 19.60 -8.22
CA ARG A 496 15.17 20.31 -7.63
C ARG A 496 15.93 19.40 -6.69
N THR A 497 17.25 19.29 -6.87
CA THR A 497 18.14 18.65 -5.90
C THR A 497 18.67 19.69 -4.92
N LEU A 498 18.55 19.43 -3.62
CA LEU A 498 19.15 20.28 -2.58
C LEU A 498 20.64 19.97 -2.44
N ASN A 499 21.42 21.00 -2.09
CA ASN A 499 22.84 20.84 -1.79
C ASN A 499 23.03 20.03 -0.50
N THR A 500 24.08 19.21 -0.46
CA THR A 500 24.47 18.39 0.70
C THR A 500 24.89 19.20 1.92
N SER A 501 25.01 20.53 1.83
CA SER A 501 25.14 21.41 3.00
C SER A 501 23.82 21.59 3.77
N PHE A 502 22.66 21.32 3.16
CA PHE A 502 21.34 21.54 3.75
C PHE A 502 20.61 20.25 4.12
N ALA A 503 20.81 19.18 3.37
CA ALA A 503 20.23 17.87 3.65
C ALA A 503 20.93 16.77 2.85
N GLN A 504 20.84 15.54 3.33
CA GLN A 504 21.31 14.35 2.63
C GLN A 504 20.32 13.19 2.78
N MET A 505 20.32 12.27 1.82
CA MET A 505 19.65 10.98 1.99
C MET A 505 20.67 10.02 2.61
N GLN A 506 20.46 9.62 3.85
CA GLN A 506 21.26 8.63 4.55
C GLN A 506 20.75 7.24 4.22
N HIS A 507 21.62 6.40 3.67
CA HIS A 507 21.31 5.01 3.36
C HIS A 507 22.14 4.10 4.26
N TYR A 508 21.48 3.48 5.24
CA TYR A 508 22.08 2.58 6.24
C TYR A 508 22.29 1.17 5.69
N ARG A 509 23.17 1.10 4.69
CA ARG A 509 23.47 -0.10 3.92
C ARG A 509 24.90 -0.03 3.39
N GLU A 510 25.59 -1.18 3.43
CA GLU A 510 26.87 -1.35 2.75
C GLU A 510 26.79 -0.98 1.27
N PRO A 511 27.68 -0.09 0.76
CA PRO A 511 27.76 0.20 -0.65
C PRO A 511 28.09 -1.06 -1.45
N ASP A 512 27.60 -1.15 -2.69
CA ASP A 512 27.87 -2.29 -3.56
C ASP A 512 29.36 -2.35 -3.98
N ASP A 513 30.04 -1.20 -4.01
CA ASP A 513 31.47 -1.09 -4.31
C ASP A 513 32.33 -1.28 -3.05
N LYS A 514 33.47 -1.96 -3.20
CA LYS A 514 34.44 -2.12 -2.11
C LYS A 514 35.04 -0.77 -1.72
N TYR A 515 35.20 -0.53 -0.42
CA TYR A 515 35.82 0.66 0.13
C TYR A 515 36.88 0.30 1.18
N ASN A 516 37.81 1.21 1.41
CA ASN A 516 38.77 1.13 2.51
C ASN A 516 38.31 2.03 3.67
N LEU A 517 38.77 1.74 4.89
CA LEU A 517 38.48 2.56 6.07
C LEU A 517 38.87 4.04 5.88
N THR A 518 39.91 4.33 5.09
CA THR A 518 40.32 5.71 4.76
C THR A 518 39.30 6.46 3.89
N ASN A 519 38.36 5.76 3.27
CA ASN A 519 37.25 6.36 2.52
C ASN A 519 36.08 6.77 3.41
N LEU A 520 36.13 6.44 4.71
CA LEU A 520 35.10 6.78 5.67
C LEU A 520 35.31 8.18 6.25
N THR A 521 34.20 8.75 6.69
CA THR A 521 34.16 9.95 7.51
C THR A 521 33.06 9.77 8.55
N ASP A 522 33.31 10.28 9.75
CA ASP A 522 32.30 10.35 10.79
C ASP A 522 31.23 11.38 10.40
N ASP A 523 29.95 11.00 10.50
CA ASP A 523 28.80 11.85 10.28
C ASP A 523 27.76 11.62 11.38
N ARG A 524 27.74 12.55 12.34
CA ARG A 524 26.84 12.54 13.49
C ARG A 524 25.59 13.39 13.28
N SER A 525 25.16 13.64 12.03
CA SER A 525 24.03 14.53 11.76
C SER A 525 22.71 14.11 12.42
N VAL A 526 22.53 12.82 12.67
CA VAL A 526 21.36 12.28 13.38
C VAL A 526 21.41 12.53 14.90
N TRP A 527 22.59 12.76 15.48
CA TRP A 527 22.78 12.87 16.93
C TRP A 527 22.06 14.06 17.56
N LYS A 528 21.72 15.09 16.78
CA LYS A 528 20.89 16.20 17.27
C LYS A 528 19.47 15.77 17.69
N PHE A 529 19.05 14.55 17.33
CA PHE A 529 17.78 13.94 17.72
C PHE A 529 17.95 12.77 18.70
N ALA A 530 19.18 12.46 19.16
CA ALA A 530 19.46 11.23 19.90
C ALA A 530 18.57 11.04 21.13
N SER A 531 18.44 12.08 21.97
CA SER A 531 17.62 12.01 23.18
C SER A 531 16.12 11.85 22.88
N GLU A 532 15.62 12.55 21.88
CA GLU A 532 14.21 12.49 21.46
C GLU A 532 13.88 11.12 20.84
N LEU A 533 14.74 10.65 19.93
CA LEU A 533 14.60 9.34 19.28
C LEU A 533 14.62 8.22 20.31
N ARG A 534 15.57 8.25 21.24
CA ARG A 534 15.66 7.24 22.30
C ARG A 534 14.41 7.20 23.15
N ALA A 535 13.95 8.34 23.65
CA ALA A 535 12.75 8.40 24.46
C ALA A 535 11.53 7.86 23.72
N ALA A 536 11.41 8.16 22.42
CA ALA A 536 10.33 7.65 21.57
C ALA A 536 10.40 6.12 21.38
N VAL A 537 11.59 5.57 21.09
CA VAL A 537 11.79 4.13 20.93
C VAL A 537 11.54 3.36 22.23
N GLU A 538 12.07 3.85 23.35
CA GLU A 538 11.83 3.26 24.68
C GLU A 538 10.34 3.28 25.04
N TYR A 539 9.63 4.37 24.71
CA TYR A 539 8.19 4.45 24.92
C TYR A 539 7.45 3.36 24.16
N VAL A 540 7.78 3.11 22.88
CA VAL A 540 7.13 2.06 22.10
C VAL A 540 7.37 0.69 22.73
N TRP A 541 8.60 0.38 23.16
CA TRP A 541 8.91 -0.90 23.79
C TRP A 541 8.13 -1.13 25.09
N LEU A 542 7.98 -0.10 25.92
CA LEU A 542 7.24 -0.19 27.18
C LEU A 542 5.74 -0.42 26.99
N HIS A 543 5.16 0.08 25.89
CA HIS A 543 3.71 0.05 25.65
C HIS A 543 3.29 -0.88 24.51
N LEU A 544 4.25 -1.61 23.92
CA LEU A 544 4.00 -2.47 22.75
C LEU A 544 2.90 -3.50 23.06
N ASP A 545 3.04 -4.20 24.18
CA ASP A 545 2.10 -5.25 24.57
C ASP A 545 0.79 -4.69 25.11
N ASP A 546 0.81 -3.55 25.79
CA ASP A 546 -0.40 -2.90 26.31
C ASP A 546 -1.36 -2.50 25.18
N VAL A 547 -0.85 -1.84 24.14
CA VAL A 547 -1.63 -1.45 22.96
C VAL A 547 -2.14 -2.69 22.19
N LEU A 548 -1.37 -3.78 22.20
CA LEU A 548 -1.79 -5.05 21.59
C LEU A 548 -2.85 -5.78 22.43
N ALA A 549 -2.83 -5.63 23.76
CA ALA A 549 -3.76 -6.28 24.70
C ALA A 549 -5.14 -5.61 24.78
N GLN A 550 -5.23 -4.30 24.48
CA GLN A 550 -6.46 -3.50 24.52
C GLN A 550 -7.62 -3.99 23.63
N ILE A 551 -7.47 -5.07 22.85
CA ILE A 551 -8.57 -5.68 22.07
C ILE A 551 -8.48 -7.21 22.17
N SER A 552 -8.46 -7.71 23.40
CA SER A 552 -8.74 -9.13 23.67
C SER A 552 -10.19 -9.38 24.12
N ASP A 553 -11.02 -8.33 24.18
CA ASP A 553 -12.45 -8.44 24.49
C ASP A 553 -13.30 -8.44 23.19
N PRO A 554 -13.99 -9.54 22.86
CA PRO A 554 -14.87 -9.63 21.69
C PRO A 554 -16.00 -8.60 21.68
N GLU A 555 -16.41 -8.09 22.84
CA GLU A 555 -17.50 -7.11 22.97
C GLU A 555 -17.10 -5.72 22.44
N GLU A 556 -15.83 -5.31 22.56
CA GLU A 556 -15.35 -4.02 22.02
C GLU A 556 -15.18 -4.05 20.50
N GLN A 557 -14.89 -5.21 19.89
CA GLN A 557 -14.92 -5.34 18.42
C GLN A 557 -16.33 -5.16 17.86
N GLN A 558 -17.34 -5.59 18.61
CA GLN A 558 -18.74 -5.44 18.24
C GLN A 558 -19.23 -4.01 18.48
N GLN A 559 -18.80 -3.36 19.57
CA GLN A 559 -19.09 -1.95 19.84
C GLN A 559 -18.36 -0.98 18.91
N GLN A 560 -17.11 -1.25 18.50
CA GLN A 560 -16.43 -0.43 17.49
C GLN A 560 -17.05 -0.59 16.09
N LEU A 561 -17.58 -1.79 15.80
CA LEU A 561 -18.40 -2.00 14.61
C LEU A 561 -19.72 -1.20 14.73
N GLU A 562 -20.38 -1.18 15.89
CA GLU A 562 -21.61 -0.43 16.17
C GLU A 562 -21.42 1.10 16.21
N GLU A 563 -20.34 1.63 16.78
CA GLU A 563 -20.02 3.07 16.72
C GLU A 563 -19.67 3.53 15.30
N SER A 564 -19.06 2.65 14.48
CA SER A 564 -18.89 2.91 13.04
C SER A 564 -20.21 2.83 12.27
N LEU A 565 -21.19 2.06 12.77
CA LEU A 565 -22.53 1.95 12.20
C LEU A 565 -23.36 3.23 12.45
N ASP A 566 -23.21 3.87 13.62
CA ASP A 566 -23.96 5.09 13.96
C ASP A 566 -23.41 6.35 13.25
N GLN A 567 -22.09 6.44 13.05
CA GLN A 567 -21.48 7.59 12.35
C GLN A 567 -21.76 7.62 10.83
N GLU A 568 -21.89 6.46 10.18
CA GLU A 568 -22.29 6.38 8.76
C GLU A 568 -23.82 6.54 8.58
N GLY A 569 -24.61 6.16 9.59
CA GLY A 569 -26.07 6.34 9.59
C GLY A 569 -26.50 7.80 9.75
N ASP A 570 -25.88 8.55 10.65
CA ASP A 570 -26.23 9.96 10.91
C ASP A 570 -25.87 10.90 9.74
N ASP A 571 -24.84 10.57 8.96
CA ASP A 571 -24.49 11.31 7.73
C ASP A 571 -25.48 11.02 6.59
N MET A 572 -26.11 9.84 6.56
CA MET A 572 -27.16 9.48 5.61
C MET A 572 -28.52 10.08 5.97
N ASP A 573 -28.87 10.15 7.26
CA ASP A 573 -30.15 10.72 7.73
C ASP A 573 -30.18 12.25 7.69
N ARG A 574 -29.01 12.91 7.75
CA ARG A 574 -28.90 14.36 7.49
C ARG A 574 -29.16 14.73 6.03
N GLU A 575 -28.94 13.83 5.07
CA GLU A 575 -29.23 14.06 3.65
C GLU A 575 -30.69 13.76 3.26
N GLN A 576 -31.51 13.20 4.16
CA GLN A 576 -32.91 12.80 3.88
C GLN A 576 -34.00 13.63 4.56
N GLN A 577 -33.69 14.75 5.23
CA GLN A 577 -34.76 15.61 5.74
C GLN A 577 -35.57 16.24 4.59
N PRO A 578 -36.90 16.01 4.50
CA PRO A 578 -37.74 16.72 3.56
C PRO A 578 -37.77 18.20 3.94
N LEU A 579 -37.42 19.06 2.98
CA LEU A 579 -37.60 20.51 3.05
C LEU A 579 -38.98 20.85 3.64
N GLN A 580 -38.98 21.46 4.83
CA GLN A 580 -40.19 22.09 5.38
C GLN A 580 -40.70 23.15 4.38
N PRO A 581 -42.02 23.27 4.17
CA PRO A 581 -42.56 24.27 3.25
C PRO A 581 -42.21 25.68 3.73
N LEU A 582 -41.53 26.43 2.87
CA LEU A 582 -41.22 27.84 3.06
C LEU A 582 -42.52 28.63 3.32
N VAL A 583 -42.66 29.15 4.54
CA VAL A 583 -43.66 30.18 4.84
C VAL A 583 -43.18 31.48 4.19
N LEU A 584 -43.84 31.89 3.11
CA LEU A 584 -43.66 33.18 2.46
C LEU A 584 -44.03 34.31 3.43
N LEU A 585 -43.03 35.05 3.92
CA LEU A 585 -43.24 36.34 4.57
C LEU A 585 -43.43 37.43 3.51
N PRO A 586 -44.39 38.36 3.69
CA PRO A 586 -44.69 39.38 2.70
C PRO A 586 -43.60 40.47 2.65
N PRO A 587 -43.41 41.13 1.49
CA PRO A 587 -42.35 42.12 1.33
C PRO A 587 -42.65 43.38 2.13
N LYS A 588 -41.65 43.87 2.88
CA LYS A 588 -41.69 45.22 3.46
C LYS A 588 -41.48 46.27 2.37
N PRO A 589 -42.19 47.42 2.42
CA PRO A 589 -42.10 48.44 1.40
C PRO A 589 -40.79 49.22 1.49
N LEU A 590 -40.31 49.62 0.31
CA LEU A 590 -39.23 50.58 0.13
C LEU A 590 -39.61 51.94 0.69
N SER A 591 -38.74 52.49 1.54
CA SER A 591 -38.56 53.92 1.80
C SER A 591 -37.08 54.19 2.01
#